data_AF-A0A094ZHM0-F1
#
_entry.id   AF-A0A094ZHM0-F1
#
_cell.length_a   1.000
_cell.length_b   1.000
_cell.length_c   1.000
_cell.angle_alpha   90.00
_cell.angle_beta   90.00
_cell.angle_gamma   90.00
#
_symmetry.space_group_name_H-M   'P 1'
#
loop_
_entity.id
_entity.type
_entity.pdbx_description
1 polymer ?
#
loop_
_entity_poly.entity_id
_entity_poly.type
_entity_poly.pdbx_seq_one_letter_code
_entity_poly.pdbx_strand_id
1 'polypeptide(L)'
;MLILGHWNACLQFLVPMLMDFPIDSWVSKARLQNAHWFEQYTWALFKALSHMLSIGYGRYPPSTLPEAWITIISMMTGATCYALFVGHAAALIQSFDASKRKYREMVGFTKIDKFYR
;
A
#
# COMPACT_ATOMS: atom_id res chain seq x y z
N MET A 1 0.71 6.86 -3.12
CA MET A 1 0.98 5.87 -2.05
C MET A 1 1.18 6.52 -0.70
N LEU A 2 2.14 7.45 -0.54
CA LEU A 2 2.45 8.07 0.76
C LEU A 2 1.27 8.84 1.40
N ILE A 3 0.58 9.67 0.62
CA ILE A 3 -0.59 10.45 1.11
C ILE A 3 -1.73 9.52 1.54
N LEU A 4 -1.99 8.47 0.78
CA LEU A 4 -3.01 7.47 1.12
C LEU A 4 -2.63 6.70 2.39
N GLY A 5 -1.35 6.37 2.56
CA GLY A 5 -0.84 5.78 3.81
C GLY A 5 -1.05 6.69 5.01
N HIS A 6 -0.80 8.00 4.86
CA HIS A 6 -1.05 8.99 5.90
C HIS A 6 -2.55 9.09 6.25
N TRP A 7 -3.45 9.20 5.27
CA TRP A 7 -4.89 9.25 5.53
C TRP A 7 -5.39 7.98 6.20
N ASN A 8 -4.92 6.82 5.76
CA ASN A 8 -5.30 5.54 6.33
C ASN A 8 -4.79 5.38 7.77
N ALA A 9 -3.59 5.88 8.07
CA ALA A 9 -3.05 5.95 9.43
C ALA A 9 -3.87 6.87 10.34
N CYS A 10 -4.19 8.08 9.86
CA CYS A 10 -5.04 9.02 10.58
C CYS A 10 -6.43 8.44 10.85
N LEU A 11 -7.05 7.78 9.87
CA LEU A 11 -8.36 7.14 10.05
C LEU A 11 -8.30 5.97 11.05
N GLN A 12 -7.25 5.15 11.03
CA GLN A 12 -7.07 4.06 11.99
C GLN A 12 -6.86 4.55 13.43
N PHE A 13 -6.34 5.75 13.61
CA PHE A 13 -6.18 6.38 14.92
C PHE A 13 -7.42 7.18 15.35
N LEU A 14 -8.11 7.81 14.41
CA LEU A 14 -9.33 8.59 14.64
C LEU A 14 -10.50 7.72 15.14
N VAL A 15 -10.63 6.50 14.62
CA VAL A 15 -11.76 5.61 14.99
C VAL A 15 -11.74 5.24 16.48
N PRO A 16 -10.62 4.76 17.06
CA PRO A 16 -10.50 4.60 18.51
C PRO A 16 -10.68 5.90 19.30
N MET A 17 -10.23 7.05 18.76
CA MET A 17 -10.39 8.36 19.41
C MET A 17 -11.87 8.76 19.51
N LEU A 18 -12.68 8.51 18.48
CA LEU A 18 -14.12 8.78 18.48
C LEU A 18 -14.92 7.86 19.40
N MET A 19 -14.35 6.72 19.79
CA MET A 19 -14.97 5.74 20.70
C MET A 19 -14.46 5.86 22.15
N ASP A 20 -13.80 6.98 22.51
CA ASP A 20 -13.18 7.19 23.81
C ASP A 20 -12.20 6.08 24.23
N PHE A 21 -11.42 5.57 23.27
CA PHE A 21 -10.38 4.55 23.46
C PHE A 21 -10.85 3.32 24.27
N PRO A 22 -11.71 2.46 23.69
CA PRO A 22 -12.20 1.27 24.40
C PRO A 22 -11.02 0.39 24.83
N ILE A 23 -11.16 -0.34 25.95
CA ILE A 23 -10.07 -1.13 26.53
C ILE A 23 -9.54 -2.20 25.56
N ASP A 24 -10.41 -2.68 24.69
CA ASP A 24 -10.09 -3.64 23.65
C ASP A 24 -9.46 -3.04 22.40
N SER A 25 -9.37 -1.71 22.28
CA SER A 25 -8.75 -1.08 21.11
C SER A 25 -7.26 -1.40 21.02
N TRP A 26 -6.75 -1.38 19.79
CA TRP A 26 -5.32 -1.57 19.55
C TRP A 26 -4.46 -0.48 20.23
N VAL A 27 -5.00 0.75 20.36
CA VAL A 27 -4.33 1.89 21.02
C VAL A 27 -4.21 1.67 22.52
N SER A 28 -5.28 1.20 23.17
CA SER A 28 -5.30 0.88 24.59
C SER A 28 -4.39 -0.30 24.92
N LYS A 29 -4.43 -1.37 24.10
CA LYS A 29 -3.56 -2.56 24.26
C LYS A 29 -2.08 -2.23 24.11
N ALA A 30 -1.75 -1.31 23.22
CA ALA A 30 -0.39 -0.83 23.00
C ALA A 30 0.04 0.28 23.98
N ARG A 31 -0.82 0.69 24.93
CA ARG A 31 -0.58 1.76 25.92
C ARG A 31 -0.15 3.09 25.28
N LEU A 32 -0.69 3.40 24.09
CA LEU A 32 -0.32 4.56 23.29
C LEU A 32 -1.14 5.82 23.61
N GLN A 33 -2.19 5.72 24.43
CA GLN A 33 -3.11 6.83 24.75
C GLN A 33 -2.38 8.08 25.29
N ASN A 34 -1.39 7.87 26.17
CA ASN A 34 -0.64 8.94 26.84
C ASN A 34 0.75 9.16 26.22
N ALA A 35 1.08 8.49 25.11
CA ALA A 35 2.35 8.64 24.44
C ALA A 35 2.43 9.98 23.69
N HIS A 36 3.64 10.42 23.32
CA HIS A 36 3.81 11.61 22.52
C HIS A 36 3.13 11.46 21.14
N TRP A 37 2.56 12.54 20.59
CA TRP A 37 1.80 12.50 19.33
C TRP A 37 2.57 11.88 18.16
N PHE A 38 3.89 12.09 18.12
CA PHE A 38 4.76 11.51 17.08
C PHE A 38 4.85 9.98 17.20
N GLU A 39 4.87 9.45 18.41
CA GLU A 39 4.92 8.01 18.66
C GLU A 39 3.58 7.36 18.28
N GLN A 40 2.46 7.98 18.66
CA GLN A 40 1.12 7.56 18.26
C GLN A 40 0.98 7.49 16.73
N TYR A 41 1.41 8.55 16.05
CA TYR A 41 1.37 8.64 14.59
C TYR A 41 2.27 7.60 13.93
N THR A 42 3.49 7.39 14.43
CA THR A 42 4.43 6.41 13.88
C THR A 42 3.87 4.99 13.94
N TRP A 43 3.26 4.60 15.07
CA TRP A 43 2.64 3.29 15.21
C TRP A 43 1.38 3.13 14.35
N ALA A 44 0.55 4.17 14.25
CA ALA A 44 -0.61 4.17 13.36
C ALA A 44 -0.19 4.05 11.89
N LEU A 45 0.86 4.76 11.49
CA LEU A 45 1.42 4.71 10.14
C LEU A 45 2.03 3.34 9.83
N PHE A 46 2.79 2.77 10.77
CA PHE A 46 3.33 1.42 10.63
C PHE A 46 2.21 0.39 10.44
N LYS A 47 1.12 0.50 11.22
CA LYS A 47 -0.05 -0.38 11.10
C LYS A 47 -0.73 -0.23 9.73
N ALA A 48 -0.99 1.01 9.29
CA ALA A 48 -1.62 1.27 8.00
C ALA A 48 -0.79 0.78 6.81
N LEU A 49 0.53 1.02 6.82
CA LEU A 49 1.44 0.55 5.78
C LEU A 49 1.55 -0.98 5.76
N SER A 50 1.55 -1.64 6.93
CA SER A 50 1.58 -3.10 7.01
C SER A 50 0.35 -3.74 6.33
N HIS A 51 -0.84 -3.14 6.49
CA HIS A 51 -2.03 -3.57 5.77
C HIS A 51 -1.94 -3.26 4.27
N MET A 52 -1.43 -2.09 3.89
CA MET A 52 -1.35 -1.69 2.48
C MET A 52 -0.41 -2.56 1.65
N LEU A 53 0.68 -3.04 2.26
CA LEU A 53 1.66 -3.92 1.62
C LEU A 53 1.33 -5.40 1.82
N SER A 54 0.16 -5.72 2.38
CA SER A 54 -0.26 -7.10 2.68
C SER A 54 0.75 -7.88 3.54
N ILE A 55 1.47 -7.20 4.45
CA ILE A 55 2.47 -7.81 5.34
C ILE A 55 1.79 -8.38 6.59
N GLY A 56 0.84 -7.65 7.18
CA GLY A 56 0.14 -8.08 8.40
C GLY A 56 -0.50 -6.94 9.18
N TYR A 57 -1.01 -7.24 10.38
CA TYR A 57 -1.86 -6.34 11.17
C TYR A 57 -1.13 -5.44 12.17
N GLY A 58 0.20 -5.41 12.13
CA GLY A 58 1.04 -4.75 13.14
C GLY A 58 1.14 -5.57 14.43
N ARG A 59 1.27 -4.89 15.58
CA ARG A 59 1.48 -5.53 16.89
C ARG A 59 0.25 -6.24 17.45
N TYR A 60 -0.95 -5.77 17.11
CA TYR A 60 -2.22 -6.30 17.61
C TYR A 60 -3.27 -6.37 16.49
N PRO A 61 -3.99 -7.50 16.34
CA PRO A 61 -5.08 -7.62 15.39
C PRO A 61 -6.27 -6.73 15.80
N PRO A 62 -7.18 -6.39 14.87
CA PRO A 62 -8.42 -5.70 15.20
C PRO A 62 -9.27 -6.58 16.12
N SER A 63 -9.61 -6.08 17.29
CA SER A 63 -10.45 -6.80 18.27
C SER A 63 -11.87 -6.25 18.34
N THR A 64 -12.09 -5.01 17.91
CA THR A 64 -13.41 -4.40 17.88
C THR A 64 -13.98 -4.39 16.46
N LEU A 65 -15.31 -4.48 16.34
CA LEU A 65 -16.00 -4.48 15.04
C LEU A 65 -15.66 -3.24 14.17
N PRO A 66 -15.60 -2.01 14.72
CA PRO A 66 -15.25 -0.83 13.95
C PRO A 66 -13.80 -0.84 13.45
N GLU A 67 -12.86 -1.33 14.26
CA GLU A 67 -11.46 -1.51 13.84
C GLU A 67 -11.34 -2.54 12.72
N ALA A 68 -12.13 -3.62 12.76
CA ALA A 68 -12.13 -4.64 11.72
C ALA A 68 -12.61 -4.08 10.38
N TRP A 69 -13.72 -3.34 10.36
CA TRP A 69 -14.24 -2.72 9.13
C TRP A 69 -13.26 -1.72 8.51
N ILE A 70 -12.63 -0.88 9.33
CA ILE A 70 -11.64 0.09 8.85
C ILE A 70 -10.39 -0.63 8.33
N THR A 71 -9.99 -1.73 8.98
CA THR A 71 -8.89 -2.57 8.51
C THR A 71 -9.20 -3.20 7.15
N ILE A 72 -10.42 -3.68 6.92
CA ILE A 72 -10.86 -4.22 5.62
C ILE A 72 -10.80 -3.14 4.53
N ILE A 73 -11.34 -1.95 4.80
CA ILE A 73 -11.32 -0.82 3.85
C ILE A 73 -9.87 -0.41 3.53
N SER A 74 -9.02 -0.36 4.56
CA SER A 74 -7.59 -0.10 4.46
C SER A 74 -6.87 -1.11 3.54
N MET A 75 -7.15 -2.40 3.71
CA MET A 75 -6.56 -3.48 2.90
C MET A 75 -7.03 -3.42 1.45
N MET A 76 -8.32 -3.21 1.20
CA MET A 76 -8.86 -3.07 -0.16
C MET A 76 -8.21 -1.88 -0.88
N THR A 77 -8.18 -0.71 -0.23
CA THR A 77 -7.58 0.50 -0.80
C THR A 77 -6.09 0.29 -1.07
N GLY A 78 -5.37 -0.34 -0.15
CA GLY A 78 -3.95 -0.66 -0.26
C GLY A 78 -3.64 -1.60 -1.43
N ALA A 79 -4.39 -2.69 -1.57
CA ALA A 79 -4.20 -3.68 -2.62
C ALA A 79 -4.42 -3.09 -4.02
N THR A 80 -5.50 -2.32 -4.22
CA THR A 80 -5.76 -1.63 -5.50
C THR A 80 -4.64 -0.65 -5.85
N CYS A 81 -4.21 0.12 -4.85
CA CYS A 81 -3.14 1.09 -5.00
C CYS A 81 -1.78 0.44 -5.36
N TYR A 82 -1.46 -0.68 -4.71
CA TYR A 82 -0.24 -1.45 -5.01
C TYR A 82 -0.30 -2.05 -6.41
N ALA A 83 -1.43 -2.61 -6.82
CA ALA A 83 -1.62 -3.15 -8.17
C ALA A 83 -1.44 -2.08 -9.26
N LEU A 84 -2.02 -0.88 -9.06
CA LEU A 84 -1.84 0.25 -9.96
C LEU A 84 -0.38 0.71 -10.00
N PHE A 85 0.30 0.78 -8.86
CA PHE A 85 1.71 1.15 -8.79
C PHE A 85 2.59 0.19 -9.59
N VAL A 86 2.41 -1.12 -9.42
CA VAL A 86 3.12 -2.15 -10.17
C VAL A 86 2.81 -2.06 -11.66
N GLY A 87 1.53 -1.83 -12.03
CA GLY A 87 1.12 -1.64 -13.42
C GLY A 87 1.78 -0.42 -14.08
N HIS A 88 1.83 0.71 -13.38
CA HIS A 88 2.52 1.92 -13.88
C HIS A 88 4.03 1.71 -13.98
N ALA A 89 4.66 1.03 -13.03
CA ALA A 89 6.08 0.70 -13.10
C ALA A 89 6.39 -0.20 -14.30
N ALA A 90 5.56 -1.22 -14.56
CA ALA A 90 5.69 -2.09 -15.72
C ALA A 90 5.52 -1.31 -17.05
N ALA A 91 4.50 -0.45 -17.14
CA ALA A 91 4.30 0.41 -18.31
C ALA A 91 5.50 1.35 -18.55
N LEU A 92 6.07 1.90 -17.48
CA LEU A 92 7.28 2.74 -17.56
C LEU A 92 8.48 1.94 -18.08
N ILE A 93 8.73 0.75 -17.56
CA ILE A 93 9.80 -0.14 -18.04
C ILE A 93 9.61 -0.47 -19.52
N GLN A 94 8.39 -0.82 -19.92
CA GLN A 94 8.06 -1.08 -21.32
C GLN A 94 8.25 0.14 -22.22
N SER A 95 8.04 1.36 -21.69
CA SER A 95 8.29 2.61 -22.42
C SER A 95 9.79 2.89 -22.60
N PHE A 96 10.62 2.60 -21.59
CA PHE A 96 12.08 2.75 -21.67
C PHE A 96 12.71 1.79 -22.69
N ASP A 97 12.23 0.55 -22.77
CA ASP A 97 12.73 -0.46 -23.71
C ASP A 97 12.09 -0.37 -25.12
N ALA A 98 11.19 0.58 -25.37
CA ALA A 98 10.47 0.69 -26.63
C ALA A 98 11.40 0.92 -27.84
N SER A 99 12.45 1.74 -27.69
CA SER A 99 13.41 2.03 -28.76
C SER A 99 14.25 0.79 -29.13
N LYS A 100 14.75 0.07 -28.13
CA LYS A 100 15.49 -1.19 -28.31
C LYS A 100 14.61 -2.28 -28.90
N ARG A 101 13.35 -2.39 -28.47
CA ARG A 101 12.38 -3.34 -29.03
C ARG A 101 12.14 -3.05 -30.51
N LYS A 102 11.86 -1.80 -30.87
CA LYS A 102 11.63 -1.38 -32.27
C LYS A 102 12.87 -1.61 -33.15
N TYR A 103 14.07 -1.37 -32.62
CA TYR A 103 15.32 -1.67 -33.34
C TYR A 103 15.49 -3.17 -33.58
N ARG A 104 15.25 -4.02 -32.57
CA ARG A 104 15.32 -5.49 -32.72
C ARG A 104 14.28 -6.02 -33.72
N GLU A 105 13.07 -5.49 -33.70
CA GLU A 105 12.02 -5.83 -34.67
C GLU A 105 12.46 -5.49 -36.10
N MET A 106 12.91 -4.26 -36.35
CA MET A 106 13.40 -3.83 -37.66
C MET A 106 14.56 -4.70 -38.16
N VAL A 107 15.57 -4.95 -37.32
CA VAL A 107 16.71 -5.82 -37.69
C VAL A 107 16.26 -7.26 -37.97
N GLY A 108 15.28 -7.77 -37.22
CA GLY A 108 14.66 -9.06 -37.47
C GLY A 108 13.98 -9.12 -38.85
N PHE A 109 13.15 -8.12 -39.16
CA PHE A 109 12.49 -8.00 -40.47
C PHE A 109 13.50 -7.96 -41.62
N THR A 110 14.56 -7.16 -41.52
CA THR A 110 15.61 -7.09 -42.56
C THR A 110 16.36 -8.42 -42.75
N LYS A 111 16.54 -9.22 -41.68
CA LYS A 111 17.15 -10.55 -41.80
C LYS A 111 16.25 -11.55 -42.53
N ILE A 112 14.94 -11.52 -42.27
CA ILE A 112 13.97 -12.39 -42.94
C ILE A 112 13.90 -12.03 -44.43
N ASP A 113 13.85 -10.74 -44.75
CA ASP A 113 13.76 -10.26 -46.13
C ASP A 113 15.00 -10.63 -46.97
N LYS A 114 16.19 -10.68 -46.34
CA LYS A 114 17.41 -11.19 -46.97
C LYS A 114 17.47 -12.72 -47.13
N PHE A 115 16.69 -13.48 -46.38
CA PHE A 115 16.66 -14.95 -46.48
C PHE A 115 15.69 -15.43 -47.56
N TYR A 116 14.66 -14.64 -47.87
CA TYR A 116 13.64 -14.96 -48.86
C TYR A 116 13.97 -14.45 -50.29
N ARG A 117 15.14 -13.85 -50.48
CA ARG A 117 15.63 -13.29 -51.74
C ARG A 117 16.91 -14.00 -52.17
#